data_AF-A0A6J7HF98-F1
#
_entry.id   AF-A0A6J7HF98-F1
#
_cell.length_a   1.000
_cell.length_b   1.000
_cell.length_c   1.000
_cell.angle_alpha   90.00
_cell.angle_beta   90.00
_cell.angle_gamma   90.00
#
_symmetry.space_group_name_H-M   'P 1'
#
loop_
_entity.id
_entity.type
_entity.pdbx_description
1 polymer ?
#
loop_
_entity_poly.entity_id
_entity_poly.type
_entity_poly.pdbx_seq_one_letter_code
_entity_poly.pdbx_strand_id
1 'polypeptide(L)'
;MLIAILLVLSALVTALYAAISARNSTAASSAEAMSNAHRSTSLLIAQAYEEQTAFKDSELAARKSRLEGLAKAQISAIDALRQAAVRGEISEQNAKDVALKNLFDFRYDGENYFFTYTPEMVSLENPNPKFIGNMIDFKDANGKAFFRDFQAVALGPGSGFVDYVGTRLGSTTPSDKISYIEYYAPWKWVLGTGVYIDDIEQAAQAKFDETEKALGVALVNVTFSGDGFFFVLDADGKPVIAPANRDLSAIATTEAGTALGRQLVAEAPDSENVVTHVDATAPFNGTSESWSMDLSTFAPLKWTLVSAVPAESISAPAVATAWKQALLSLGVLALGLLIGLLTSRRIVRPVATMTRAALALEQDSFDPAMLDQAAARKDEVGTLARAFQRMGSEVIERERKLREQVQKLTVVIDRQKVQEQSEAIVSTDYFQSLTERAAELRGRFGEEKED
;
A
#
# COMPACT_ATOMS: atom_id res chain seq x y z
N MET A 1 -22.70 34.45 -17.29
CA MET A 1 -21.86 33.64 -18.19
C MET A 1 -20.50 33.34 -17.55
N LEU A 2 -19.76 34.35 -17.09
CA LEU A 2 -18.44 34.20 -16.47
C LEU A 2 -18.42 33.24 -15.25
N ILE A 3 -19.39 33.35 -14.34
CA ILE A 3 -19.52 32.46 -13.17
C ILE A 3 -19.75 31.00 -13.59
N ALA A 4 -20.54 30.75 -14.62
CA ALA A 4 -20.79 29.38 -15.10
C ALA A 4 -19.51 28.77 -15.72
N ILE A 5 -18.75 29.57 -16.47
CA ILE A 5 -17.47 29.15 -17.04
C ILE A 5 -16.47 28.83 -15.92
N LEU A 6 -16.38 29.69 -14.90
CA LEU A 6 -15.50 29.47 -13.75
C LEU A 6 -15.88 28.20 -12.95
N LEU A 7 -17.18 27.95 -12.75
CA LEU A 7 -17.65 26.73 -12.07
C LEU A 7 -17.32 25.47 -12.86
N VAL A 8 -17.50 25.48 -14.19
CA VAL A 8 -17.14 24.36 -15.06
C VAL A 8 -15.63 24.11 -15.05
N LEU A 9 -14.82 25.16 -15.18
CA LEU A 9 -13.36 25.04 -15.11
C LEU A 9 -12.89 24.51 -13.76
N SER A 10 -13.46 25.00 -12.66
CA SER A 10 -13.16 24.51 -11.32
C SER A 10 -13.50 23.02 -11.18
N ALA A 11 -14.69 22.60 -11.64
CA ALA A 11 -15.11 21.20 -11.56
C ALA A 11 -14.20 20.27 -12.39
N LEU A 12 -13.77 20.71 -13.58
CA LEU A 12 -12.83 19.96 -14.42
C LEU A 12 -11.45 19.84 -13.76
N VAL A 13 -10.93 20.93 -13.20
CA VAL A 13 -9.64 20.93 -12.50
C VAL A 13 -9.69 20.03 -11.27
N THR A 14 -10.76 20.11 -10.47
CA THR A 14 -10.92 19.24 -9.29
C THR A 14 -11.04 17.77 -9.69
N ALA A 15 -11.83 17.44 -10.72
CA ALA A 15 -11.97 16.07 -11.19
C ALA A 15 -10.64 15.51 -11.74
N LEU A 16 -9.89 16.32 -12.50
CA LEU A 16 -8.59 15.93 -13.03
C LEU A 16 -7.57 15.72 -11.90
N TYR A 17 -7.48 16.67 -10.96
CA TYR A 17 -6.61 16.56 -9.81
C TYR A 17 -6.92 15.31 -8.99
N ALA A 18 -8.20 15.04 -8.74
CA ALA A 18 -8.64 13.92 -7.93
C ALA A 18 -8.37 12.57 -8.63
N ALA A 19 -8.53 12.50 -9.96
CA ALA A 19 -8.15 11.32 -10.75
C ALA A 19 -6.64 11.04 -10.71
N ILE A 20 -5.81 12.07 -10.86
CA ILE A 20 -4.34 11.95 -10.77
C ILE A 20 -3.93 11.56 -9.34
N SER A 21 -4.50 12.21 -8.35
CA SER A 21 -4.23 11.96 -6.93
C SER A 21 -4.63 10.53 -6.53
N ALA A 22 -5.82 10.07 -6.94
CA ALA A 22 -6.27 8.71 -6.68
C ALA A 22 -5.35 7.68 -7.33
N ARG A 23 -4.92 7.88 -8.58
CA ARG A 23 -3.99 6.98 -9.26
C ARG A 23 -2.65 6.88 -8.54
N ASN A 24 -2.07 8.02 -8.17
CA ASN A 24 -0.76 8.04 -7.53
C ASN A 24 -0.82 7.47 -6.10
N SER A 25 -1.87 7.77 -5.33
CA SER A 25 -2.00 7.30 -3.96
C SER A 25 -2.30 5.81 -3.88
N THR A 26 -3.19 5.27 -4.72
CA THR A 26 -3.49 3.83 -4.72
C THR A 26 -2.33 3.02 -5.29
N ALA A 27 -1.62 3.52 -6.30
CA ALA A 27 -0.44 2.84 -6.83
C ALA A 27 0.67 2.78 -5.77
N ALA A 28 0.95 3.90 -5.09
CA ALA A 28 1.93 3.94 -4.00
C ALA A 28 1.54 3.01 -2.85
N SER A 29 0.27 3.02 -2.40
CA SER A 29 -0.19 2.14 -1.32
C SER A 29 -0.16 0.67 -1.73
N SER A 30 -0.44 0.36 -2.99
CA SER A 30 -0.42 -1.02 -3.51
C SER A 30 1.00 -1.57 -3.61
N ALA A 31 1.95 -0.71 -4.04
CA ALA A 31 3.37 -1.05 -4.06
C ALA A 31 3.92 -1.24 -2.64
N GLU A 32 3.52 -0.38 -1.70
CA GLU A 32 3.91 -0.53 -0.28
C GLU A 32 3.33 -1.81 0.33
N ALA A 33 2.05 -2.11 0.07
CA ALA A 33 1.41 -3.34 0.53
C ALA A 33 2.10 -4.59 -0.04
N MET A 34 2.43 -4.57 -1.34
CA MET A 34 3.18 -5.65 -2.00
C MET A 34 4.58 -5.82 -1.39
N SER A 35 5.33 -4.73 -1.23
CA SER A 35 6.69 -4.79 -0.68
C SER A 35 6.71 -5.25 0.78
N ASN A 36 5.73 -4.81 1.60
CA ASN A 36 5.57 -5.27 2.97
C ASN A 36 5.21 -6.76 3.02
N ALA A 37 4.25 -7.21 2.21
CA ALA A 37 3.91 -8.62 2.11
C ALA A 37 5.10 -9.47 1.64
N HIS A 38 5.87 -8.97 0.67
CA HIS A 38 7.09 -9.60 0.18
C HIS A 38 8.09 -9.78 1.33
N ARG A 39 8.47 -8.69 2.01
CA ARG A 39 9.43 -8.72 3.12
C ARG A 39 8.97 -9.62 4.26
N SER A 40 7.71 -9.53 4.67
CA SER A 40 7.16 -10.38 5.72
C SER A 40 7.23 -11.86 5.34
N THR A 41 6.94 -12.20 4.08
CA THR A 41 7.00 -13.59 3.61
C THR A 41 8.43 -14.10 3.48
N SER A 42 9.35 -13.27 2.99
CA SER A 42 10.78 -13.60 2.95
C SER A 42 11.33 -13.88 4.35
N LEU A 43 10.90 -13.12 5.36
CA LEU A 43 11.27 -13.38 6.77
C LEU A 43 10.71 -14.71 7.28
N LEU A 44 9.48 -15.09 6.92
CA LEU A 44 8.92 -16.39 7.29
C LEU A 44 9.73 -17.55 6.69
N ILE A 45 10.19 -17.43 5.45
CA ILE A 45 11.06 -18.42 4.81
C ILE A 45 12.43 -18.48 5.50
N ALA A 46 13.03 -17.33 5.78
CA ALA A 46 14.30 -17.27 6.51
C ALA A 46 14.18 -17.91 7.90
N GLN A 47 13.11 -17.62 8.64
CA GLN A 47 12.84 -18.23 9.94
C GLN A 47 12.65 -19.75 9.83
N ALA A 48 11.88 -20.24 8.86
CA ALA A 48 11.70 -21.68 8.63
C ALA A 48 13.04 -22.40 8.38
N TYR A 49 13.93 -21.77 7.60
CA TYR A 49 15.26 -22.31 7.33
C TYR A 49 16.17 -22.27 8.58
N GLU A 50 16.14 -21.18 9.35
CA GLU A 50 16.86 -21.09 10.61
C GLU A 50 16.40 -22.16 11.61
N GLU A 51 15.09 -22.41 11.73
CA GLU A 51 14.53 -23.46 12.58
C GLU A 51 15.02 -24.86 12.16
N GLN A 52 15.18 -25.11 10.86
CA GLN A 52 15.74 -26.36 10.35
C GLN A 52 17.21 -26.52 10.74
N THR A 53 18.02 -25.47 10.59
CA THR A 53 19.45 -25.51 10.92
C THR A 53 19.64 -25.63 12.44
N ALA A 54 18.88 -24.87 13.22
CA ALA A 54 18.88 -24.96 14.67
C ALA A 54 18.50 -26.36 15.17
N PHE A 55 17.53 -27.01 14.51
CA PHE A 55 17.17 -28.39 14.81
C PHE A 55 18.37 -29.33 14.61
N LYS A 56 19.02 -29.29 13.44
CA LYS A 56 20.20 -30.11 13.13
C LYS A 56 21.32 -29.91 14.15
N ASP A 57 21.65 -28.66 14.44
CA ASP A 57 22.70 -28.30 15.37
C ASP A 57 22.39 -28.80 16.78
N SER A 58 21.14 -28.66 17.23
CA SER A 58 20.71 -29.12 18.56
C SER A 58 20.79 -30.64 18.69
N GLU A 59 20.35 -31.39 17.67
CA GLU A 59 20.40 -32.85 17.65
C GLU A 59 21.85 -33.36 17.62
N LEU A 60 22.70 -32.74 16.80
CA LEU A 60 24.11 -33.08 16.74
C LEU A 60 24.83 -32.79 18.07
N ALA A 61 24.54 -31.64 18.69
CA ALA A 61 25.10 -31.26 19.98
C ALA A 61 24.68 -32.24 21.10
N ALA A 62 23.40 -32.64 21.12
CA ALA A 62 22.88 -33.61 22.07
C ALA A 62 23.58 -34.97 21.93
N ARG A 63 23.79 -35.44 20.70
CA ARG A 63 24.54 -36.69 20.43
C ARG A 63 25.99 -36.58 20.85
N LYS A 64 26.67 -35.48 20.51
CA LYS A 64 28.06 -35.24 20.92
C LYS A 64 28.21 -35.29 22.44
N SER A 65 27.35 -34.58 23.17
CA SER A 65 27.36 -34.56 24.65
C SER A 65 27.14 -35.96 25.24
N ARG A 66 26.22 -36.73 24.66
CA ARG A 66 25.96 -38.13 25.08
C ARG A 66 27.17 -39.02 24.85
N LEU A 67 27.80 -38.96 23.68
CA LEU A 67 29.01 -39.74 23.38
C LEU A 67 30.14 -39.44 24.36
N GLU A 68 30.38 -38.15 24.64
CA GLU A 68 31.39 -37.71 25.60
C GLU A 68 31.09 -38.26 27.01
N GLY A 69 29.83 -38.15 27.47
CA GLY A 69 29.43 -38.70 28.77
C GLY A 69 29.61 -40.22 28.86
N LEU A 70 29.25 -40.96 27.81
CA LEU A 70 29.42 -42.40 27.74
C LEU A 70 30.90 -42.81 27.74
N ALA A 71 31.74 -42.11 26.97
CA ALA A 71 33.18 -42.36 26.94
C ALA A 71 33.83 -42.11 28.30
N LYS A 72 33.55 -40.96 28.94
CA LYS A 72 34.07 -40.64 30.28
C LYS A 72 33.63 -41.63 31.35
N ALA A 73 32.41 -42.14 31.26
CA ALA A 73 31.92 -43.19 32.15
C ALA A 73 32.72 -44.49 31.98
N GLN A 74 33.00 -44.90 30.72
CA GLN A 74 33.84 -46.07 30.45
C GLN A 74 35.29 -45.85 30.88
N ILE A 75 35.87 -44.68 30.65
CA ILE A 75 37.21 -44.32 31.14
C ILE A 75 37.29 -44.40 32.66
N SER A 76 36.23 -43.96 33.37
CA SER A 76 36.16 -44.08 34.83
C SER A 76 36.09 -45.55 35.28
N ALA A 77 35.34 -46.40 34.57
CA ALA A 77 35.28 -47.83 34.85
C ALA A 77 36.62 -48.54 34.57
N ILE A 78 37.30 -48.17 33.48
CA ILE A 78 38.65 -48.60 33.14
C ILE A 78 39.64 -48.20 34.24
N ASP A 79 39.58 -46.94 34.71
CA ASP A 79 40.46 -46.47 35.78
C ASP A 79 40.19 -47.18 37.11
N ALA A 80 38.95 -47.50 37.43
CA ALA A 80 38.62 -48.30 38.61
C ALA A 80 39.28 -49.70 38.57
N LEU A 81 39.26 -50.36 37.41
CA LEU A 81 39.96 -51.63 37.18
C LEU A 81 41.47 -51.47 37.31
N ARG A 82 42.05 -50.40 36.76
CA ARG A 82 43.47 -50.08 36.93
C ARG A 82 43.82 -49.84 38.40
N GLN A 83 43.00 -49.12 39.15
CA GLN A 83 43.23 -48.87 40.57
C GLN A 83 43.16 -50.16 41.40
N ALA A 84 42.24 -51.07 41.09
CA ALA A 84 42.22 -52.41 41.69
C ALA A 84 43.52 -53.18 41.40
N ALA A 85 44.06 -53.05 40.19
CA ALA A 85 45.35 -53.65 39.85
C ALA A 85 46.51 -53.04 40.65
N VAL A 86 46.53 -51.71 40.83
CA VAL A 86 47.53 -51.02 41.67
C VAL A 86 47.45 -51.47 43.13
N ARG A 87 46.24 -51.76 43.64
CA ARG A 87 46.04 -52.31 45.00
C ARG A 87 46.39 -53.80 45.11
N GLY A 88 46.71 -54.48 44.01
CA GLY A 88 47.01 -55.91 43.98
C GLY A 88 45.78 -56.82 44.10
N GLU A 89 44.57 -56.27 43.94
CA GLU A 89 43.31 -57.04 43.99
C GLU A 89 43.11 -57.89 42.72
N ILE A 90 43.71 -57.46 41.61
CA ILE A 90 43.70 -58.11 40.30
C ILE A 90 45.05 -57.87 39.61
N SER A 91 45.51 -58.76 38.73
CA SER A 91 46.70 -58.45 37.92
C SER A 91 46.38 -57.34 36.91
N GLU A 92 47.36 -56.54 36.53
CA GLU A 92 47.16 -55.50 35.51
C GLU A 92 46.67 -56.09 34.17
N GLN A 93 47.19 -57.26 33.79
CA GLN A 93 46.74 -57.95 32.58
C GLN A 93 45.26 -58.35 32.68
N ASN A 94 44.85 -58.97 33.80
CA ASN A 94 43.45 -59.35 33.97
C ASN A 94 42.54 -58.11 34.03
N ALA A 95 42.99 -56.99 34.62
CA ALA A 95 42.24 -55.73 34.59
C ALA A 95 42.04 -55.20 33.17
N LYS A 96 43.08 -55.26 32.33
CA LYS A 96 43.01 -54.89 30.91
C LYS A 96 42.06 -55.81 30.14
N ASP A 97 42.17 -57.13 30.34
CA ASP A 97 41.32 -58.11 29.64
C ASP A 97 39.84 -57.94 30.01
N VAL A 98 39.55 -57.70 31.30
CA VAL A 98 38.18 -57.39 31.77
C VAL A 98 37.68 -56.09 31.15
N ALA A 99 38.51 -55.04 31.10
CA ALA A 99 38.14 -53.77 30.49
C ALA A 99 37.81 -53.92 29.00
N LEU A 100 38.68 -54.58 28.22
CA LEU A 100 38.45 -54.80 26.78
C LEU A 100 37.19 -55.63 26.54
N LYS A 101 36.99 -56.70 27.32
CA LYS A 101 35.77 -57.52 27.22
C LYS A 101 34.50 -56.70 27.53
N ASN A 102 34.53 -55.87 28.58
CA ASN A 102 33.39 -55.02 28.92
C ASN A 102 33.07 -54.03 27.79
N LEU A 103 34.10 -53.41 27.19
CA LEU A 103 33.92 -52.52 26.04
C LEU A 103 33.37 -53.26 24.82
N PHE A 104 33.85 -54.49 24.56
CA PHE A 104 33.39 -55.34 23.47
C PHE A 104 31.92 -55.71 23.61
N ASP A 105 31.46 -56.03 24.82
CA ASP A 105 30.08 -56.45 25.09
C ASP A 105 29.11 -55.26 25.21
N PHE A 106 29.61 -54.06 25.57
CA PHE A 106 28.76 -52.90 25.80
C PHE A 106 28.06 -52.42 24.52
N ARG A 107 26.72 -52.37 24.56
CA ARG A 107 25.88 -51.81 23.49
C ARG A 107 24.96 -50.73 24.05
N TYR A 108 24.68 -49.72 23.23
CA TYR A 108 23.76 -48.64 23.58
C TYR A 108 23.06 -48.11 22.33
N ASP A 109 21.90 -47.47 22.52
CA ASP A 109 21.08 -46.87 21.45
C ASP A 109 20.96 -47.80 20.22
N GLY A 110 20.64 -49.08 20.48
CA GLY A 110 20.69 -50.17 19.51
C GLY A 110 22.04 -50.88 19.51
N GLU A 111 22.69 -50.92 18.35
CA GLU A 111 23.94 -51.66 18.12
C GLU A 111 25.19 -50.78 18.17
N ASN A 112 25.13 -49.57 18.76
CA ASN A 112 26.33 -48.73 18.90
C ASN A 112 27.28 -49.34 19.93
N TYR A 113 28.57 -49.15 19.72
CA TYR A 113 29.61 -49.89 20.42
C TYR A 113 30.86 -49.05 20.71
N PHE A 114 31.72 -49.55 21.58
CA PHE A 114 33.06 -49.00 21.83
C PHE A 114 34.12 -49.73 21.03
N PHE A 115 35.19 -49.01 20.69
CA PHE A 115 36.37 -49.54 20.03
C PHE A 115 37.63 -49.00 20.70
N THR A 116 38.71 -49.75 20.67
CA THR A 116 39.95 -49.38 21.36
C THR A 116 41.17 -49.72 20.51
N TYR A 117 42.12 -48.79 20.46
CA TYR A 117 43.36 -48.92 19.70
C TYR A 117 44.58 -48.52 20.53
N THR A 118 45.76 -48.92 20.07
CA THR A 118 47.03 -48.33 20.50
C THR A 118 47.22 -46.93 19.90
N PRO A 119 48.22 -46.13 20.34
CA PRO A 119 48.55 -44.84 19.72
C PRO A 119 48.86 -44.93 18.23
N GLU A 120 49.38 -46.06 17.77
CA GLU A 120 49.71 -46.35 16.36
C GLU A 120 48.49 -46.85 15.56
N MET A 121 47.29 -46.77 16.13
CA MET A 121 46.03 -47.25 15.53
C MET A 121 46.03 -48.76 15.25
N VAL A 122 46.75 -49.54 16.06
CA VAL A 122 46.61 -51.00 16.07
C VAL A 122 45.43 -51.37 16.95
N SER A 123 44.49 -52.14 16.40
CA SER A 123 43.28 -52.54 17.12
C SER A 123 43.62 -53.37 18.35
N LEU A 124 43.08 -52.95 19.50
CA LEU A 124 43.09 -53.71 20.75
C LEU A 124 41.78 -54.49 20.90
N GLU A 125 40.65 -53.82 20.62
CA GLU A 125 39.34 -54.45 20.60
C GLU A 125 38.38 -53.67 19.68
N ASN A 126 37.62 -54.39 18.87
CA ASN A 126 36.59 -53.81 18.01
C ASN A 126 35.53 -54.86 17.63
N PRO A 127 34.24 -54.63 17.96
CA PRO A 127 33.14 -55.48 17.52
C PRO A 127 33.01 -55.66 16.01
N ASN A 128 33.51 -54.71 15.21
CA ASN A 128 33.49 -54.80 13.76
C ASN A 128 34.81 -55.38 13.22
N PRO A 129 34.81 -56.61 12.67
CA PRO A 129 36.02 -57.29 12.18
C PRO A 129 36.78 -56.52 11.10
N LYS A 130 36.11 -55.61 10.38
CA LYS A 130 36.72 -54.75 9.35
C LYS A 130 37.80 -53.82 9.91
N PHE A 131 37.74 -53.53 11.21
CA PHE A 131 38.63 -52.58 11.86
C PHE A 131 39.68 -53.24 12.77
N ILE A 132 39.98 -54.52 12.54
CA ILE A 132 41.01 -55.29 13.26
C ILE A 132 42.35 -55.21 12.51
N GLY A 133 43.45 -55.04 13.25
CA GLY A 133 44.80 -54.87 12.70
C GLY A 133 45.29 -53.44 12.77
N ASN A 134 46.25 -53.08 11.91
CA ASN A 134 46.78 -51.71 11.81
C ASN A 134 45.91 -50.87 10.88
N MET A 135 45.23 -49.86 11.43
CA MET A 135 44.23 -49.07 10.74
C MET A 135 44.73 -47.68 10.28
N ILE A 136 45.98 -47.31 10.52
CA ILE A 136 46.45 -45.92 10.32
C ILE A 136 46.28 -45.41 8.86
N ASP A 137 46.33 -46.32 7.88
CA ASP A 137 46.15 -46.02 6.46
C ASP A 137 44.76 -46.36 5.92
N PHE A 138 43.85 -46.83 6.78
CA PHE A 138 42.48 -47.13 6.39
C PHE A 138 41.75 -45.84 5.96
N LYS A 139 41.02 -45.92 4.85
CA LYS A 139 40.24 -44.83 4.29
C LYS A 139 38.76 -45.19 4.25
N ASP A 140 37.92 -44.21 4.53
CA ASP A 140 36.48 -44.35 4.33
C ASP A 140 36.07 -44.30 2.84
N ALA A 141 34.76 -44.38 2.59
CA ALA A 141 34.21 -44.35 1.24
C ALA A 141 34.50 -43.04 0.47
N ASN A 142 34.78 -41.95 1.18
CA ASN A 142 35.14 -40.65 0.61
C ASN A 142 36.66 -40.46 0.49
N GLY A 143 37.46 -41.47 0.87
CA GLY A 143 38.91 -41.44 0.83
C GLY A 143 39.57 -40.75 2.04
N LYS A 144 38.80 -40.37 3.07
CA LYS A 144 39.32 -39.75 4.30
C LYS A 144 40.03 -40.80 5.16
N ALA A 145 41.28 -40.53 5.53
CA ALA A 145 42.07 -41.40 6.42
C ALA A 145 41.76 -41.11 7.90
N PHE A 146 40.51 -41.33 8.33
CA PHE A 146 40.01 -40.85 9.63
C PHE A 146 40.69 -41.47 10.86
N PHE A 147 41.40 -42.60 10.74
CA PHE A 147 42.23 -43.13 11.83
C PHE A 147 43.44 -42.25 12.12
N ARG A 148 43.94 -41.49 11.13
CA ARG A 148 44.95 -40.45 11.37
C ARG A 148 44.36 -39.29 12.16
N ASP A 149 43.09 -38.96 11.91
CA ASP A 149 42.38 -37.93 12.69
C ASP A 149 42.13 -38.43 14.12
N PHE A 150 41.77 -39.71 14.32
CA PHE A 150 41.69 -40.31 15.66
C PHE A 150 43.02 -40.22 16.39
N GLN A 151 44.13 -40.56 15.72
CA GLN A 151 45.46 -40.44 16.29
C GLN A 151 45.78 -38.98 16.65
N ALA A 152 45.52 -38.04 15.75
CA ALA A 152 45.79 -36.62 15.96
C ALA A 152 44.99 -36.05 17.14
N VAL A 153 43.72 -36.43 17.28
CA VAL A 153 42.87 -36.05 18.42
C VAL A 153 43.38 -36.68 19.72
N ALA A 154 43.67 -37.98 19.70
CA ALA A 154 44.11 -38.69 20.89
C ALA A 154 45.48 -38.20 21.41
N LEU A 155 46.42 -37.92 20.51
CA LEU A 155 47.79 -37.54 20.87
C LEU A 155 48.02 -36.02 20.92
N GLY A 156 47.11 -35.22 20.39
CA GLY A 156 47.12 -33.77 20.48
C GLY A 156 46.31 -33.26 21.69
N PRO A 157 45.03 -32.89 21.51
CA PRO A 157 44.19 -32.39 22.59
C PRO A 157 43.82 -33.45 23.66
N GLY A 158 44.01 -34.75 23.37
CA GLY A 158 43.72 -35.85 24.29
C GLY A 158 42.29 -36.37 24.19
N SER A 159 41.35 -35.55 23.71
CA SER A 159 40.00 -35.98 23.35
C SER A 159 39.37 -35.06 22.31
N GLY A 160 38.31 -35.53 21.64
CA GLY A 160 37.61 -34.74 20.65
C GLY A 160 36.71 -35.56 19.75
N PHE A 161 36.04 -34.89 18.82
CA PHE A 161 35.14 -35.52 17.85
C PHE A 161 35.80 -35.64 16.49
N VAL A 162 35.49 -36.74 15.79
CA VAL A 162 35.89 -36.98 14.40
C VAL A 162 34.68 -37.47 13.63
N ASP A 163 34.29 -36.72 12.60
CA ASP A 163 33.32 -37.09 11.58
C ASP A 163 33.99 -37.97 10.50
N TYR A 164 33.28 -38.95 9.95
CA TYR A 164 33.75 -39.79 8.84
C TYR A 164 32.61 -40.65 8.31
N VAL A 165 32.84 -41.33 7.18
CA VAL A 165 31.87 -42.30 6.66
C VAL A 165 32.17 -43.70 7.22
N GLY A 166 31.22 -44.26 7.97
CA GLY A 166 31.29 -45.60 8.52
C GLY A 166 30.30 -46.57 7.88
N THR A 167 30.35 -47.83 8.30
CA THR A 167 29.29 -48.82 8.00
C THR A 167 28.77 -49.37 9.33
N ARG A 168 27.44 -49.53 9.47
CA ARG A 168 26.84 -50.16 10.65
C ARG A 168 27.35 -51.59 10.80
N LEU A 169 27.33 -52.12 12.03
CA LEU A 169 27.75 -53.49 12.27
C LEU A 169 26.91 -54.46 11.44
N GLY A 170 27.56 -55.34 10.67
CA GLY A 170 26.88 -56.27 9.75
C GLY A 170 26.34 -55.66 8.45
N SER A 171 26.49 -54.35 8.23
CA SER A 171 26.10 -53.67 6.99
C SER A 171 27.32 -53.26 6.17
N THR A 172 27.15 -53.18 4.85
CA THR A 172 28.15 -52.62 3.90
C THR A 172 27.77 -51.23 3.42
N THR A 173 26.56 -50.73 3.75
CA THR A 173 26.08 -49.42 3.33
C THR A 173 26.85 -48.32 4.07
N PRO A 174 27.55 -47.43 3.34
CA PRO A 174 28.22 -46.28 3.94
C PRO A 174 27.19 -45.29 4.52
N SER A 175 27.53 -44.68 5.66
CA SER A 175 26.68 -43.71 6.35
C SER A 175 27.55 -42.76 7.17
N ASP A 176 27.14 -41.49 7.23
CA ASP A 176 27.83 -40.49 8.02
C ASP A 176 27.81 -40.85 9.50
N LYS A 177 28.97 -40.74 10.13
CA LYS A 177 29.21 -41.10 11.51
C LYS A 177 30.05 -40.04 12.20
N ILE A 178 29.74 -39.80 13.47
CA ILE A 178 30.59 -39.02 14.36
C ILE A 178 31.01 -39.88 15.54
N SER A 179 32.31 -39.88 15.81
CA SER A 179 32.87 -40.58 16.97
C SER A 179 33.55 -39.59 17.91
N TYR A 180 33.37 -39.81 19.21
CA TYR A 180 34.19 -39.20 20.24
C TYR A 180 35.39 -40.11 20.52
N ILE A 181 36.56 -39.50 20.59
CA ILE A 181 37.85 -40.15 20.83
C ILE A 181 38.40 -39.61 22.15
N GLU A 182 38.91 -40.49 23.00
CA GLU A 182 39.51 -40.15 24.29
C GLU A 182 40.77 -41.00 24.52
N TYR A 183 41.86 -40.33 24.89
CA TYR A 183 43.13 -40.97 25.16
C TYR A 183 43.29 -41.28 26.65
N TYR A 184 43.32 -42.57 26.97
CA TYR A 184 43.60 -43.05 28.31
C TYR A 184 45.11 -43.27 28.50
N ALA A 185 45.78 -42.23 28.98
CA ALA A 185 47.24 -42.20 29.13
C ALA A 185 47.84 -43.38 29.94
N PRO A 186 47.25 -43.86 31.06
CA PRO A 186 47.88 -44.91 31.88
C PRO A 186 48.14 -46.22 31.14
N TRP A 187 47.26 -46.59 30.20
CA TRP A 187 47.44 -47.78 29.35
C TRP A 187 47.75 -47.45 27.89
N LYS A 188 47.89 -46.17 27.55
CA LYS A 188 48.07 -45.66 26.19
C LYS A 188 46.96 -46.14 25.25
N TRP A 189 45.72 -46.17 25.72
CA TRP A 189 44.59 -46.61 24.93
C TRP A 189 43.91 -45.42 24.27
N VAL A 190 43.63 -45.56 22.98
CA VAL A 190 42.75 -44.67 22.24
C VAL A 190 41.38 -45.31 22.25
N LEU A 191 40.52 -44.86 23.16
CA LEU A 191 39.12 -45.28 23.24
C LEU A 191 38.29 -44.42 22.30
N GLY A 192 37.34 -45.03 21.61
CA GLY A 192 36.32 -44.26 20.93
C GLY A 192 34.97 -44.95 20.86
N THR A 193 33.97 -44.14 20.61
CA THR A 193 32.60 -44.58 20.34
C THR A 193 31.90 -43.54 19.49
N GLY A 194 30.89 -43.95 18.72
CA GLY A 194 30.25 -43.03 17.81
C GLY A 194 28.87 -43.48 17.36
N VAL A 195 28.09 -42.50 16.92
CA VAL A 195 26.74 -42.66 16.40
C VAL A 195 26.69 -42.18 14.95
N TYR A 196 25.80 -42.78 14.18
CA TYR A 196 25.51 -42.34 12.84
C TYR A 196 24.57 -41.13 12.90
N ILE A 197 24.65 -40.24 11.92
CA ILE A 197 23.93 -38.95 11.89
C ILE A 197 23.11 -38.74 10.60
N ASP A 198 23.01 -39.78 9.79
CA ASP A 198 22.21 -39.86 8.57
C ASP A 198 20.71 -39.62 8.81
N ASP A 199 20.22 -39.99 9.98
CA ASP A 199 18.83 -39.78 10.41
C ASP A 199 18.54 -38.32 10.81
N ILE A 200 19.54 -37.55 11.26
CA ILE A 200 19.37 -36.09 11.51
C ILE A 200 19.06 -35.39 10.19
N GLU A 201 19.83 -35.70 9.14
CA GLU A 201 19.62 -35.11 7.82
C GLU A 201 18.25 -35.50 7.25
N GLN A 202 17.87 -36.78 7.36
CA GLN A 202 16.56 -37.25 6.92
C GLN A 202 15.41 -36.58 7.68
N ALA A 203 15.52 -36.46 9.01
CA ALA A 203 14.51 -35.80 9.84
C ALA A 203 14.42 -34.31 9.55
N ALA A 204 15.56 -33.64 9.36
CA ALA A 204 15.62 -32.23 9.00
C ALA A 204 15.01 -31.98 7.61
N GLN A 205 15.26 -32.85 6.63
CA GLN A 205 14.63 -32.75 5.32
C GLN A 205 13.12 -32.98 5.39
N ALA A 206 12.67 -34.02 6.09
CA ALA A 206 11.24 -34.29 6.24
C ALA A 206 10.48 -33.12 6.90
N LYS A 207 11.08 -32.49 7.91
CA LYS A 207 10.53 -31.31 8.58
C LYS A 207 10.50 -30.09 7.65
N PHE A 208 11.51 -29.93 6.80
CA PHE A 208 11.53 -28.88 5.79
C PHE A 208 10.44 -29.09 4.73
N ASP A 209 10.29 -30.31 4.20
CA ASP A 209 9.23 -30.65 3.25
C ASP A 209 7.81 -30.41 3.82
N GLU A 210 7.62 -30.67 5.12
CA GLU A 210 6.39 -30.33 5.84
C GLU A 210 6.19 -28.81 5.94
N THR A 211 7.26 -28.08 6.18
CA THR A 211 7.25 -26.62 6.28
C THR A 211 6.96 -25.96 4.93
N GLU A 212 7.52 -26.46 3.83
CA GLU A 212 7.18 -26.01 2.47
C GLU A 212 5.69 -26.17 2.17
N LYS A 213 5.09 -27.31 2.53
CA LYS A 213 3.64 -27.55 2.38
C LYS A 213 2.82 -26.61 3.25
N ALA A 214 3.23 -26.41 4.51
CA ALA A 214 2.57 -25.50 5.43
C ALA A 214 2.65 -24.04 4.95
N LEU A 215 3.80 -23.62 4.40
CA LEU A 215 3.98 -22.33 3.75
C LEU A 215 3.02 -22.20 2.56
N GLY A 216 2.93 -23.20 1.69
CA GLY A 216 1.97 -23.18 0.57
C GLY A 216 0.51 -22.96 1.01
N VAL A 217 0.11 -23.52 2.16
CA VAL A 217 -1.22 -23.27 2.75
C VAL A 217 -1.32 -21.87 3.37
N ALA A 218 -0.31 -21.42 4.10
CA ALA A 218 -0.29 -20.10 4.72
C ALA A 218 -0.34 -18.97 3.68
N LEU A 219 0.35 -19.15 2.56
CA LEU A 219 0.41 -18.20 1.45
C LEU A 219 -0.92 -18.00 0.74
N VAL A 220 -1.89 -18.92 0.87
CA VAL A 220 -3.25 -18.73 0.33
C VAL A 220 -3.90 -17.47 0.92
N ASN A 221 -3.61 -17.16 2.19
CA ASN A 221 -4.17 -16.00 2.88
C ASN A 221 -3.29 -14.74 2.74
N VAL A 222 -2.10 -14.85 2.15
CA VAL A 222 -1.20 -13.72 1.89
C VAL A 222 -1.56 -13.14 0.53
N THR A 223 -2.67 -12.41 0.48
CA THR A 223 -3.09 -11.64 -0.69
C THR A 223 -2.82 -10.17 -0.48
N PHE A 224 -2.23 -9.50 -1.48
CA PHE A 224 -1.99 -8.07 -1.47
C PHE A 224 -2.48 -7.45 -2.78
N SER A 225 -3.03 -6.24 -2.68
CA SER A 225 -3.42 -5.43 -3.84
C SER A 225 -4.34 -6.17 -4.84
N GLY A 226 -5.39 -6.83 -4.33
CA GLY A 226 -6.34 -7.63 -5.12
C GLY A 226 -5.92 -9.09 -5.17
N ASP A 227 -5.71 -9.62 -6.38
CA ASP A 227 -5.36 -11.03 -6.63
C ASP A 227 -3.85 -11.32 -6.55
N GLY A 228 -3.07 -10.42 -5.93
CA GLY A 228 -1.64 -10.59 -5.77
C GLY A 228 -1.30 -11.76 -4.84
N PHE A 229 -0.22 -12.47 -5.15
CA PHE A 229 0.21 -13.64 -4.41
C PHE A 229 1.74 -13.76 -4.41
N PHE A 230 2.24 -14.59 -3.51
CA PHE A 230 3.67 -14.85 -3.34
C PHE A 230 4.01 -16.29 -3.73
N PHE A 231 5.16 -16.50 -4.37
CA PHE A 231 5.70 -17.83 -4.67
C PHE A 231 7.23 -17.81 -4.71
N VAL A 232 7.84 -18.99 -4.75
CA VAL A 232 9.29 -19.17 -4.72
C VAL A 232 9.72 -20.04 -5.89
N LEU A 233 10.81 -19.64 -6.54
CA LEU A 233 11.48 -20.37 -7.61
C LEU A 233 12.82 -20.93 -7.11
N ASP A 234 13.20 -22.11 -7.60
CA ASP A 234 14.56 -22.63 -7.47
C ASP A 234 15.55 -21.93 -8.42
N ALA A 235 16.82 -22.33 -8.34
CA ALA A 235 17.88 -21.79 -9.19
C ALA A 235 17.68 -22.06 -10.70
N ASP A 236 16.84 -23.03 -11.08
CA ASP A 236 16.49 -23.32 -12.48
C ASP A 236 15.25 -22.52 -12.94
N GLY A 237 14.63 -21.73 -12.06
CA GLY A 237 13.42 -20.96 -12.33
C GLY A 237 12.13 -21.78 -12.23
N LYS A 238 12.14 -22.94 -11.56
CA LYS A 238 10.95 -23.78 -11.35
C LYS A 238 10.29 -23.46 -10.00
N PRO A 239 8.96 -23.47 -9.91
CA PRO A 239 8.26 -23.21 -8.66
C PRO A 239 8.51 -24.33 -7.64
N VAL A 240 8.96 -23.95 -6.45
CA VAL A 240 9.17 -24.85 -5.30
C VAL A 240 8.13 -24.62 -4.20
N ILE A 241 7.75 -23.36 -3.97
CA ILE A 241 6.68 -23.00 -3.02
C ILE A 241 5.68 -22.14 -3.77
N ALA A 242 4.40 -22.51 -3.70
CA ALA A 242 3.30 -21.76 -4.29
C ALA A 242 2.07 -21.81 -3.38
N PRO A 243 1.16 -20.82 -3.46
CA PRO A 243 -0.11 -20.88 -2.74
C PRO A 243 -0.90 -22.11 -3.19
N ALA A 244 -1.44 -22.88 -2.24
CA ALA A 244 -2.09 -24.16 -2.54
C ALA A 244 -3.32 -24.06 -3.48
N ASN A 245 -3.89 -22.87 -3.65
CA ASN A 245 -5.00 -22.57 -4.56
C ASN A 245 -4.54 -22.08 -5.95
N ARG A 246 -3.23 -22.04 -6.23
CA ARG A 246 -2.65 -21.54 -7.48
C ARG A 246 -1.83 -22.63 -8.15
N ASP A 247 -2.17 -22.94 -9.41
CA ASP A 247 -1.35 -23.83 -10.23
C ASP A 247 -0.30 -23.01 -11.00
N LEU A 248 0.97 -23.17 -10.62
CA LEU A 248 2.11 -22.54 -11.28
C LEU A 248 2.92 -23.53 -12.13
N SER A 249 2.41 -24.74 -12.35
CA SER A 249 3.11 -25.78 -13.12
C SER A 249 3.46 -25.35 -14.55
N ALA A 250 2.69 -24.42 -15.13
CA ALA A 250 2.95 -23.83 -16.43
C ALA A 250 4.33 -23.14 -16.53
N ILE A 251 4.86 -22.60 -15.41
CA ILE A 251 6.21 -22.02 -15.34
C ILE A 251 7.28 -23.08 -15.66
N ALA A 252 7.12 -24.30 -15.17
CA ALA A 252 8.09 -25.38 -15.40
C ALA A 252 7.83 -26.21 -16.68
N THR A 253 6.62 -26.15 -17.24
CA THR A 253 6.18 -27.10 -18.29
C THR A 253 5.98 -26.48 -19.67
N THR A 254 5.77 -25.16 -19.75
CA THR A 254 5.55 -24.46 -21.03
C THR A 254 6.78 -23.66 -21.44
N GLU A 255 7.03 -23.52 -22.75
CA GLU A 255 8.17 -22.74 -23.25
C GLU A 255 8.15 -21.28 -22.74
N ALA A 256 6.99 -20.63 -22.81
CA ALA A 256 6.79 -19.28 -22.31
C ALA A 256 6.99 -19.18 -20.79
N GLY A 257 6.47 -20.13 -20.03
CA GLY A 257 6.63 -20.19 -18.58
C GLY A 257 8.08 -20.42 -18.16
N THR A 258 8.82 -21.30 -18.83
CA THR A 258 10.22 -21.57 -18.51
C THR A 258 11.11 -20.40 -18.90
N ALA A 259 10.79 -19.70 -19.99
CA ALA A 259 11.43 -18.43 -20.31
C ALA A 259 11.21 -17.38 -19.21
N LEU A 260 9.97 -17.24 -18.71
CA LEU A 260 9.65 -16.37 -17.59
C LEU A 260 10.43 -16.76 -16.32
N GLY A 261 10.42 -18.04 -15.93
CA GLY A 261 11.14 -18.50 -14.73
C GLY A 261 12.63 -18.14 -14.78
N ARG A 262 13.29 -18.38 -15.92
CA ARG A 262 14.70 -17.98 -16.12
C ARG A 262 14.90 -16.47 -16.12
N GLN A 263 13.97 -15.71 -16.70
CA GLN A 263 14.02 -14.25 -16.67
C GLN A 263 13.97 -13.73 -15.23
N LEU A 264 13.02 -14.22 -14.42
CA LEU A 264 12.85 -13.78 -13.03
C LEU A 264 14.08 -14.12 -12.17
N VAL A 265 14.67 -15.31 -12.34
CA VAL A 265 15.92 -15.67 -11.65
C VAL A 265 17.08 -14.76 -12.08
N ALA A 266 17.17 -14.40 -13.36
CA ALA A 266 18.23 -13.53 -13.88
C ALA A 266 18.08 -12.05 -13.47
N GLU A 267 16.84 -11.59 -13.25
CA GLU A 267 16.54 -10.22 -12.82
C GLU A 267 16.49 -10.08 -11.28
N ALA A 268 16.49 -11.20 -10.56
CA ALA A 268 16.57 -11.19 -9.10
C ALA A 268 17.91 -10.59 -8.63
N PRO A 269 17.91 -9.81 -7.54
CA PRO A 269 19.14 -9.19 -7.05
C PRO A 269 20.10 -10.23 -6.46
N ASP A 270 21.40 -10.05 -6.69
CA ASP A 270 22.45 -10.93 -6.11
C ASP A 270 22.56 -10.79 -4.58
N SER A 271 22.11 -9.67 -4.02
CA SER A 271 22.23 -9.34 -2.60
C SER A 271 20.94 -9.65 -1.83
N GLU A 272 21.08 -10.30 -0.69
CA GLU A 272 19.96 -10.50 0.24
C GLU A 272 19.40 -9.16 0.75
N ASN A 273 18.11 -9.12 1.06
CA ASN A 273 17.36 -7.95 1.53
C ASN A 273 17.19 -6.81 0.50
N VAL A 274 17.68 -6.98 -0.72
CA VAL A 274 17.35 -6.09 -1.84
C VAL A 274 16.09 -6.61 -2.53
N VAL A 275 15.18 -5.70 -2.85
CA VAL A 275 13.98 -6.01 -3.65
C VAL A 275 14.09 -5.27 -4.97
N THR A 276 14.01 -6.00 -6.07
CA THR A 276 13.99 -5.46 -7.44
C THR A 276 12.58 -5.56 -8.01
N HIS A 277 12.11 -4.48 -8.62
CA HIS A 277 10.80 -4.43 -9.24
C HIS A 277 10.88 -4.80 -10.73
N VAL A 278 9.97 -5.66 -11.19
CA VAL A 278 9.93 -6.18 -12.56
C VAL A 278 8.49 -6.23 -13.06
N ASP A 279 8.24 -5.67 -14.24
CA ASP A 279 6.99 -5.85 -14.96
C ASP A 279 7.18 -6.90 -16.06
N ALA A 280 6.39 -7.97 -16.04
CA ALA A 280 6.48 -9.06 -17.00
C ALA A 280 5.11 -9.57 -17.44
N THR A 281 5.07 -10.23 -18.61
CA THR A 281 3.86 -10.92 -19.07
C THR A 281 3.90 -12.36 -18.58
N ALA A 282 2.87 -12.81 -17.86
CA ALA A 282 2.84 -14.13 -17.25
C ALA A 282 1.47 -14.82 -17.42
N PRO A 283 1.44 -16.15 -17.65
CA PRO A 283 0.23 -16.92 -17.83
C PRO A 283 -0.35 -17.47 -16.50
N PHE A 284 -0.17 -16.77 -15.37
CA PHE A 284 -0.54 -17.30 -14.04
C PHE A 284 -2.04 -17.60 -13.88
N ASN A 285 -2.91 -16.94 -14.64
CA ASN A 285 -4.35 -17.16 -14.64
C ASN A 285 -4.82 -18.01 -15.85
N GLY A 286 -3.90 -18.67 -16.56
CA GLY A 286 -4.19 -19.37 -17.83
C GLY A 286 -4.24 -18.44 -19.06
N THR A 287 -4.28 -17.13 -18.85
CA THR A 287 -4.17 -16.07 -19.86
C THR A 287 -2.89 -15.27 -19.65
N SER A 288 -2.21 -14.93 -20.75
CA SER A 288 -1.03 -14.04 -20.69
C SER A 288 -1.47 -12.62 -20.39
N GLU A 289 -1.22 -12.19 -19.16
CA GLU A 289 -1.56 -10.86 -18.65
C GLU A 289 -0.30 -10.13 -18.20
N SER A 290 -0.39 -8.80 -18.04
CA SER A 290 0.70 -8.00 -17.49
C SER A 290 0.68 -8.05 -15.97
N TRP A 291 1.82 -8.40 -15.38
CA TRP A 291 2.04 -8.53 -13.95
C TRP A 291 3.14 -7.61 -13.52
N SER A 292 2.96 -7.06 -12.33
CA SER A 292 3.95 -6.27 -11.62
C SER A 292 4.48 -7.11 -10.48
N MET A 293 5.80 -7.25 -10.39
CA MET A 293 6.45 -8.23 -9.51
C MET A 293 7.57 -7.59 -8.70
N ASP A 294 7.70 -8.03 -7.45
CA ASP A 294 8.85 -7.75 -6.59
C ASP A 294 9.66 -9.04 -6.42
N LEU A 295 10.97 -8.94 -6.67
CA LEU A 295 11.92 -10.05 -6.63
C LEU A 295 12.94 -9.84 -5.51
N SER A 296 13.21 -10.89 -4.74
CA SER A 296 14.38 -10.97 -3.87
C SER A 296 15.01 -12.35 -3.93
N THR A 297 16.22 -12.48 -3.37
CA THR A 297 16.97 -13.74 -3.37
C THR A 297 17.17 -14.23 -1.94
N PHE A 298 17.04 -15.53 -1.74
CA PHE A 298 17.41 -16.22 -0.51
C PHE A 298 18.63 -17.10 -0.79
N ALA A 299 19.80 -16.64 -0.36
CA ALA A 299 21.08 -17.21 -0.76
C ALA A 299 21.29 -18.66 -0.27
N PRO A 300 20.86 -19.09 0.93
CA PRO A 300 21.14 -20.44 1.43
C PRO A 300 20.67 -21.55 0.48
N LEU A 301 19.55 -21.34 -0.22
CA LEU A 301 18.97 -22.31 -1.14
C LEU A 301 19.00 -21.85 -2.61
N LYS A 302 19.59 -20.67 -2.88
CA LYS A 302 19.58 -20.01 -4.20
C LYS A 302 18.16 -19.86 -4.75
N TRP A 303 17.24 -19.50 -3.87
CA TRP A 303 15.85 -19.32 -4.22
C TRP A 303 15.57 -17.89 -4.64
N THR A 304 14.70 -17.73 -5.64
CA THR A 304 14.15 -16.44 -6.04
C THR A 304 12.73 -16.33 -5.49
N LEU A 305 12.50 -15.29 -4.69
CA LEU A 305 11.26 -15.01 -3.99
C LEU A 305 10.50 -14.01 -4.85
N VAL A 306 9.24 -14.29 -5.15
CA VAL A 306 8.44 -13.51 -6.09
C VAL A 306 7.11 -13.13 -5.45
N SER A 307 6.88 -11.83 -5.31
CA SER A 307 5.54 -11.28 -5.13
C SER A 307 5.02 -10.84 -6.47
N ALA A 308 3.85 -11.28 -6.89
CA ALA A 308 3.26 -10.88 -8.18
C ALA A 308 1.84 -10.35 -7.97
N VAL A 309 1.52 -9.21 -8.57
CA VAL A 309 0.17 -8.64 -8.62
C VAL A 309 -0.22 -8.33 -10.07
N PRO A 310 -1.48 -8.56 -10.49
CA PRO A 310 -1.91 -8.15 -11.83
C PRO A 310 -1.82 -6.63 -11.96
N ALA A 311 -1.24 -6.14 -13.05
CA ALA A 311 -1.08 -4.70 -13.28
C ALA A 311 -2.42 -3.94 -13.24
N GLU A 312 -3.51 -4.58 -13.67
CA GLU A 312 -4.86 -4.01 -13.62
C GLU A 312 -5.35 -3.79 -12.18
N SER A 313 -5.01 -4.69 -11.24
CA SER A 313 -5.45 -4.62 -9.83
C SER A 313 -4.90 -3.40 -9.10
N ILE A 314 -3.73 -2.89 -9.52
CA ILE A 314 -3.14 -1.65 -9.00
C ILE A 314 -3.96 -0.42 -9.43
N SER A 315 -4.52 -0.45 -10.65
CA SER A 315 -5.16 0.71 -11.28
C SER A 315 -6.68 0.77 -11.12
N ALA A 316 -7.37 -0.37 -11.03
CA ALA A 316 -8.83 -0.44 -10.96
C ALA A 316 -9.45 0.33 -9.77
N PRO A 317 -8.89 0.28 -8.54
CA PRO A 317 -9.42 1.06 -7.41
C PRO A 317 -9.33 2.58 -7.65
N ALA A 318 -8.28 3.05 -8.33
CA ALA A 318 -8.13 4.45 -8.69
C ALA A 318 -9.22 4.91 -9.66
N VAL A 319 -9.49 4.12 -10.70
CA VAL A 319 -10.50 4.46 -11.70
C VAL A 319 -11.89 4.50 -11.08
N ALA A 320 -12.23 3.51 -10.24
CA ALA A 320 -13.50 3.48 -9.52
C ALA A 320 -13.67 4.68 -8.59
N THR A 321 -12.60 5.09 -7.89
CA THR A 321 -12.60 6.26 -7.01
C THR A 321 -12.72 7.57 -7.81
N ALA A 322 -12.00 7.68 -8.92
CA ALA A 322 -12.08 8.83 -9.81
C ALA A 322 -13.50 9.04 -10.38
N TRP A 323 -14.20 7.97 -10.76
CA TRP A 323 -15.58 8.07 -11.23
C TRP A 323 -16.55 8.54 -10.14
N LYS A 324 -16.40 8.06 -8.90
CA LYS A 324 -17.20 8.55 -7.76
C LYS A 324 -16.97 10.04 -7.50
N GLN A 325 -15.72 10.51 -7.59
CA GLN A 325 -15.38 11.93 -7.44
C GLN A 325 -15.87 12.79 -8.61
N ALA A 326 -15.86 12.27 -9.83
CA ALA A 326 -16.42 12.93 -11.00
C ALA A 326 -17.93 13.14 -10.84
N LEU A 327 -18.66 12.11 -10.38
CA LEU A 327 -20.10 12.22 -10.10
C LEU A 327 -20.40 13.25 -9.00
N LEU A 328 -19.60 13.27 -7.92
CA LEU A 328 -19.73 14.28 -6.87
C LEU A 328 -19.47 15.70 -7.40
N SER A 329 -18.42 15.88 -8.20
CA SER A 329 -18.08 17.17 -8.82
C SER A 329 -19.19 17.66 -9.76
N LEU A 330 -19.78 16.74 -10.54
CA LEU A 330 -20.92 17.03 -11.40
C LEU A 330 -22.15 17.45 -10.58
N GLY A 331 -22.40 16.79 -9.45
CA GLY A 331 -23.47 17.17 -8.52
C GLY A 331 -23.28 18.58 -7.94
N VAL A 332 -22.07 18.92 -7.50
CA VAL A 332 -21.73 20.27 -7.01
C VAL A 332 -21.90 21.32 -8.12
N LEU A 333 -21.46 21.01 -9.34
CA LEU A 333 -21.64 21.88 -10.50
C LEU A 333 -23.13 22.14 -10.78
N ALA A 334 -23.94 21.08 -10.82
CA ALA A 334 -25.38 21.19 -11.05
C ALA A 334 -26.06 22.04 -9.97
N LEU A 335 -25.68 21.86 -8.69
CA LEU A 335 -26.18 22.67 -7.59
C LEU A 335 -25.77 24.14 -7.70
N GLY A 336 -24.51 24.42 -8.05
CA GLY A 336 -24.01 25.78 -8.26
C GLY A 336 -24.72 26.49 -9.41
N LEU A 337 -24.96 25.79 -10.53
CA LEU A 337 -25.74 26.30 -11.66
C LEU A 337 -27.20 26.56 -11.27
N LEU A 338 -27.81 25.65 -10.50
CA LEU A 338 -29.18 25.82 -10.00
C LEU A 338 -29.30 27.05 -9.10
N ILE A 339 -28.40 27.22 -8.13
CA ILE A 339 -28.35 28.40 -7.26
C ILE A 339 -28.13 29.66 -8.11
N GLY A 340 -27.19 29.63 -9.06
CA GLY A 340 -26.93 30.75 -9.96
C GLY A 340 -28.17 31.15 -10.79
N LEU A 341 -28.91 30.17 -11.31
CA LEU A 341 -30.17 30.41 -12.03
C LEU A 341 -31.27 30.97 -11.11
N LEU A 342 -31.40 30.44 -9.90
CA LEU A 342 -32.35 30.92 -8.91
C LEU A 342 -32.03 32.36 -8.50
N THR A 343 -30.78 32.69 -8.18
CA THR A 343 -30.33 34.05 -7.84
C THR A 343 -30.49 35.01 -9.01
N SER A 344 -30.15 34.58 -10.23
CA SER A 344 -30.34 35.39 -11.44
C SER A 344 -31.82 35.74 -11.66
N ARG A 345 -32.72 34.77 -11.50
CA ARG A 345 -34.17 34.96 -11.65
C ARG A 345 -34.79 35.72 -10.48
N ARG A 346 -34.35 35.46 -9.24
CA ARG A 346 -34.95 36.04 -8.04
C ARG A 346 -34.38 37.41 -7.67
N ILE A 347 -33.13 37.72 -7.99
CA ILE A 347 -32.50 38.97 -7.52
C ILE A 347 -32.01 39.81 -8.69
N VAL A 348 -31.13 39.26 -9.53
CA VAL A 348 -30.41 40.05 -10.55
C VAL A 348 -31.35 40.65 -11.60
N ARG A 349 -32.25 39.85 -12.19
CA ARG A 349 -33.18 40.34 -13.23
C ARG A 349 -34.13 41.44 -12.74
N PRO A 350 -34.80 41.31 -11.58
CA PRO A 350 -35.61 42.38 -11.03
C PRO A 350 -34.80 43.65 -10.72
N VAL A 351 -33.64 43.53 -10.06
CA VAL A 351 -32.79 44.68 -9.74
C VAL A 351 -32.35 45.38 -11.02
N ALA A 352 -31.93 44.64 -12.05
CA ALA A 352 -31.59 45.22 -13.36
C ALA A 352 -32.78 45.91 -14.05
N THR A 353 -34.01 45.44 -13.81
CA THR A 353 -35.23 46.11 -14.29
C THR A 353 -35.48 47.41 -13.55
N MET A 354 -35.24 47.44 -12.23
CA MET A 354 -35.27 48.67 -11.45
C MET A 354 -34.20 49.68 -11.87
N THR A 355 -32.98 49.22 -12.18
CA THR A 355 -31.93 50.10 -12.72
C THR A 355 -32.35 50.71 -14.06
N ARG A 356 -32.95 49.92 -14.96
CA ARG A 356 -33.48 50.43 -16.23
C ARG A 356 -34.62 51.42 -16.03
N ALA A 357 -35.51 51.18 -15.07
CA ALA A 357 -36.56 52.11 -14.69
C ALA A 357 -36.00 53.44 -14.16
N ALA A 358 -34.94 53.39 -13.36
CA ALA A 358 -34.27 54.60 -12.88
C ALA A 358 -33.64 55.42 -14.02
N LEU A 359 -32.96 54.76 -14.95
CA LEU A 359 -32.41 55.41 -16.14
C LEU A 359 -33.51 56.00 -17.03
N ALA A 360 -34.65 55.31 -17.18
CA ALA A 360 -35.79 55.84 -17.93
C ALA A 360 -36.41 57.07 -17.27
N LEU A 361 -36.41 57.15 -15.93
CA LEU A 361 -36.91 58.31 -15.18
C LEU A 361 -36.00 59.52 -15.36
N GLU A 362 -34.68 59.31 -15.41
CA GLU A 362 -33.72 60.37 -15.74
C GLU A 362 -33.91 60.91 -17.17
N GLN A 363 -34.26 60.03 -18.11
CA GLN A 363 -34.43 60.37 -19.52
C GLN A 363 -35.86 60.81 -19.90
N ASP A 364 -36.71 61.13 -18.91
CA ASP A 364 -38.10 61.56 -19.09
C ASP A 364 -38.96 60.57 -19.94
N SER A 365 -38.60 59.28 -19.90
CA SER A 365 -39.23 58.18 -20.67
C SER A 365 -39.75 57.05 -19.77
N PHE A 366 -39.89 57.33 -18.46
CA PHE A 366 -40.32 56.33 -17.49
C PHE A 366 -41.79 55.96 -17.63
N ASP A 367 -42.04 54.66 -17.79
CA ASP A 367 -43.36 54.07 -17.69
C ASP A 367 -43.46 53.22 -16.40
N PRO A 368 -44.37 53.56 -15.46
CA PRO A 368 -44.61 52.77 -14.25
C PRO A 368 -44.86 51.27 -14.49
N ALA A 369 -45.47 50.91 -15.63
CA ALA A 369 -45.79 49.52 -15.96
C ALA A 369 -44.54 48.63 -16.14
N MET A 370 -43.37 49.22 -16.42
CA MET A 370 -42.11 48.49 -16.52
C MET A 370 -41.71 47.79 -15.20
N LEU A 371 -42.25 48.24 -14.08
CA LEU A 371 -41.97 47.68 -12.76
C LEU A 371 -43.03 46.70 -12.26
N ASP A 372 -44.15 46.53 -12.95
CA ASP A 372 -45.28 45.70 -12.47
C ASP A 372 -44.87 44.26 -12.17
N GLN A 373 -44.04 43.66 -13.03
CA GLN A 373 -43.54 42.30 -12.81
C GLN A 373 -42.65 42.20 -11.55
N ALA A 374 -41.89 43.25 -11.25
CA ALA A 374 -41.06 43.30 -10.03
C ALA A 374 -41.92 43.65 -8.80
N ALA A 375 -42.88 44.56 -8.94
CA ALA A 375 -43.79 45.04 -7.90
C ALA A 375 -44.82 43.99 -7.46
N ALA A 376 -45.17 43.03 -8.32
CA ALA A 376 -46.03 41.89 -7.99
C ALA A 376 -45.40 40.90 -6.99
N ARG A 377 -44.09 40.99 -6.75
CA ARG A 377 -43.37 40.10 -5.84
C ARG A 377 -43.68 40.42 -4.38
N LYS A 378 -43.67 39.40 -3.52
CA LYS A 378 -43.97 39.50 -2.08
C LYS A 378 -42.72 39.59 -1.18
N ASP A 379 -41.54 39.76 -1.75
CA ASP A 379 -40.26 39.88 -1.04
C ASP A 379 -39.77 41.34 -0.97
N GLU A 380 -38.59 41.54 -0.37
CA GLU A 380 -37.95 42.84 -0.20
C GLU A 380 -37.72 43.54 -1.55
N VAL A 381 -37.37 42.77 -2.59
CA VAL A 381 -37.21 43.26 -3.96
C VAL A 381 -38.54 43.81 -4.50
N GLY A 382 -39.66 43.11 -4.25
CA GLY A 382 -40.99 43.61 -4.59
C GLY A 382 -41.40 44.86 -3.81
N THR A 383 -41.04 44.93 -2.51
CA THR A 383 -41.27 46.12 -1.69
C THR A 383 -40.50 47.33 -2.22
N LEU A 384 -39.23 47.13 -2.59
CA LEU A 384 -38.42 48.18 -3.21
C LEU A 384 -38.99 48.61 -4.55
N ALA A 385 -39.42 47.67 -5.40
CA ALA A 385 -40.03 47.96 -6.69
C ALA A 385 -41.31 48.81 -6.56
N ARG A 386 -42.20 48.48 -5.61
CA ARG A 386 -43.39 49.27 -5.30
C ARG A 386 -43.07 50.68 -4.80
N ALA A 387 -42.08 50.80 -3.92
CA ALA A 387 -41.63 52.10 -3.42
C ALA A 387 -41.07 52.97 -4.56
N PHE A 388 -40.25 52.38 -5.44
CA PHE A 388 -39.69 53.06 -6.59
C PHE A 388 -40.77 53.44 -7.62
N GLN A 389 -41.75 52.57 -7.88
CA GLN A 389 -42.88 52.84 -8.76
C GLN A 389 -43.72 54.03 -8.24
N ARG A 390 -44.01 54.08 -6.93
CA ARG A 390 -44.69 55.21 -6.29
C ARG A 390 -43.89 56.51 -6.44
N MET A 391 -42.61 56.48 -6.10
CA MET A 391 -41.71 57.62 -6.23
C MET A 391 -41.65 58.14 -7.67
N GLY A 392 -41.46 57.25 -8.66
CA GLY A 392 -41.40 57.63 -10.07
C GLY A 392 -42.72 58.26 -10.55
N SER A 393 -43.87 57.71 -10.14
CA SER A 393 -45.18 58.30 -10.47
C SER A 393 -45.40 59.68 -9.83
N GLU A 394 -44.95 59.87 -8.59
CA GLU A 394 -45.02 61.16 -7.91
C GLU A 394 -44.09 62.20 -8.55
N VAL A 395 -42.90 61.80 -9.01
CA VAL A 395 -41.96 62.67 -9.73
C VAL A 395 -42.54 63.13 -11.06
N ILE A 396 -43.06 62.22 -11.89
CA ILE A 396 -43.73 62.56 -13.16
C ILE A 396 -44.89 63.53 -12.90
N GLU A 397 -45.74 63.23 -11.91
CA GLU A 397 -46.89 64.07 -11.58
C GLU A 397 -46.47 65.45 -11.03
N ARG A 398 -45.39 65.51 -10.26
CA ARG A 398 -44.81 66.77 -9.77
C ARG A 398 -44.22 67.60 -10.90
N GLU A 399 -43.53 66.99 -11.86
CA GLU A 399 -43.03 67.67 -13.05
C GLU A 399 -44.17 68.18 -13.94
N ARG A 400 -45.23 67.38 -14.14
CA ARG A 400 -46.43 67.80 -14.88
C ARG A 400 -47.08 69.02 -14.23
N LYS A 401 -47.32 68.97 -12.91
CA LYS A 401 -47.86 70.10 -12.15
C LYS A 401 -46.95 71.32 -12.21
N LEU A 402 -45.64 71.13 -12.14
CA LEU A 402 -44.67 72.22 -12.25
C LEU A 402 -44.70 72.84 -13.65
N ARG A 403 -44.73 72.05 -14.72
CA ARG A 403 -44.88 72.55 -16.11
C ARG A 403 -46.20 73.31 -16.30
N GLU A 404 -47.30 72.80 -15.75
CA GLU A 404 -48.61 73.50 -15.77
C GLU A 404 -48.59 74.80 -14.98
N GLN A 405 -47.93 74.83 -13.82
CA GLN A 405 -47.76 76.04 -13.01
C GLN A 405 -46.87 77.06 -13.72
N VAL A 406 -45.77 76.63 -14.35
CA VAL A 406 -44.91 77.48 -15.18
C VAL A 406 -45.70 78.03 -16.36
N GLN A 407 -46.46 77.20 -17.09
CA GLN A 407 -47.33 77.67 -18.18
C GLN A 407 -48.40 78.66 -17.70
N LYS A 408 -49.07 78.39 -16.57
CA LYS A 408 -50.03 79.32 -15.98
C LYS A 408 -49.37 80.63 -15.58
N LEU A 409 -48.17 80.60 -14.98
CA LEU A 409 -47.42 81.82 -14.67
C LEU A 409 -47.06 82.58 -15.95
N THR A 410 -46.59 81.91 -17.00
CA THR A 410 -46.30 82.54 -18.31
C THR A 410 -47.55 83.20 -18.89
N VAL A 411 -48.71 82.54 -18.83
CA VAL A 411 -50.00 83.08 -19.30
C VAL A 411 -50.49 84.25 -18.45
N VAL A 412 -50.27 84.22 -17.13
CA VAL A 412 -50.62 85.34 -16.24
C VAL A 412 -49.71 86.55 -16.49
N ILE A 413 -48.41 86.33 -16.70
CA ILE A 413 -47.47 87.39 -17.08
C ILE A 413 -47.86 88.00 -18.43
N ASP A 414 -48.22 87.18 -19.41
CA ASP A 414 -48.71 87.67 -20.71
C ASP A 414 -50.04 88.43 -20.55
N ARG A 415 -50.96 87.96 -19.70
CA ARG A 415 -52.19 88.71 -19.39
C ARG A 415 -51.92 90.04 -18.68
N GLN A 416 -50.97 90.10 -17.74
CA GLN A 416 -50.57 91.36 -17.11
C GLN A 416 -50.01 92.35 -18.12
N LYS A 417 -49.15 91.89 -19.05
CA LYS A 417 -48.66 92.70 -20.17
C LYS A 417 -49.78 93.19 -21.07
N VAL A 418 -50.73 92.32 -21.41
CA VAL A 418 -51.90 92.68 -22.22
C VAL A 418 -52.83 93.64 -21.47
N GLN A 419 -52.92 93.55 -20.15
CA GLN A 419 -53.75 94.41 -19.32
C GLN A 419 -53.14 95.80 -19.15
N GLU A 420 -51.82 95.92 -18.93
CA GLU A 420 -51.07 97.18 -19.02
C GLU A 420 -51.23 97.82 -20.42
N GLN A 421 -51.17 97.01 -21.49
CA GLN A 421 -51.41 97.51 -22.85
C GLN A 421 -52.87 97.92 -23.09
N SER A 422 -53.84 97.29 -22.44
CA SER A 422 -55.26 97.64 -22.57
C SER A 422 -55.64 98.89 -21.77
N GLU A 423 -55.06 99.10 -20.58
CA GLU A 423 -55.28 100.31 -19.78
C GLU A 423 -54.70 101.55 -20.47
N ALA A 424 -53.62 101.40 -21.24
CA ALA A 424 -53.11 102.45 -22.12
C ALA A 424 -54.04 102.80 -23.31
N ILE A 425 -54.95 101.90 -23.70
CA ILE A 425 -55.89 102.08 -24.82
C ILE A 425 -57.24 102.66 -24.35
N VAL A 426 -57.65 102.42 -23.10
CA VAL A 426 -58.92 102.97 -22.57
C VAL A 426 -58.85 104.48 -22.28
N SER A 427 -57.64 105.05 -22.18
CA SER A 427 -57.45 106.49 -21.92
C SER A 427 -57.29 107.36 -23.17
N THR A 428 -57.68 106.89 -24.37
CA THR A 428 -57.54 107.67 -25.61
C THR A 428 -58.81 108.46 -25.95
N ASP A 429 -58.64 109.72 -26.37
CA ASP A 429 -59.67 110.75 -26.64
C ASP A 429 -60.92 110.28 -27.43
N TYR A 430 -60.82 109.18 -28.19
CA TYR A 430 -61.92 108.62 -28.97
C TYR A 430 -63.13 108.20 -28.10
N PHE A 431 -62.90 107.64 -26.91
CA PHE A 431 -63.99 107.13 -26.06
C PHE A 431 -64.78 108.25 -25.36
N GLN A 432 -64.15 109.39 -25.03
CA GLN A 432 -64.86 110.54 -24.46
C GLN A 432 -65.86 111.17 -25.45
N SER A 433 -65.54 111.16 -26.75
CA SER A 433 -66.38 111.73 -27.80
C SER A 433 -67.70 110.96 -28.05
N LEU A 434 -67.73 109.66 -27.71
CA LEU A 434 -68.93 108.82 -27.84
C LEU A 434 -69.94 109.04 -26.71
N THR A 435 -69.45 109.36 -25.50
CA THR A 435 -70.29 109.68 -24.35
C THR A 435 -70.99 111.03 -24.46
N GLU A 436 -70.33 112.05 -25.02
CA GLU A 436 -70.97 113.36 -25.26
C GLU A 436 -72.09 113.27 -26.30
N ARG A 437 -71.88 112.50 -27.38
CA ARG A 437 -72.85 112.35 -28.47
C ARG A 437 -74.10 111.54 -28.08
N ALA A 438 -73.99 110.71 -27.06
CA ALA A 438 -75.12 109.96 -26.49
C ALA A 438 -75.96 110.77 -25.49
N ALA A 439 -75.38 111.83 -24.89
CA ALA A 439 -76.11 112.76 -24.01
C ALA A 439 -76.96 113.75 -24.83
N GLU A 440 -76.45 114.22 -25.98
CA GLU A 440 -77.12 115.19 -26.85
C GLU A 440 -78.40 114.63 -27.51
N LEU A 441 -78.44 113.31 -27.79
CA LEU A 441 -79.61 112.66 -28.38
C LEU A 441 -80.73 112.34 -27.39
N ARG A 442 -80.47 112.37 -26.07
CA ARG A 442 -81.42 111.95 -25.04
C ARG A 442 -82.31 113.08 -24.51
N GLY A 443 -82.00 114.35 -24.82
CA GLY A 443 -82.82 115.51 -24.46
C GLY A 443 -83.92 115.88 -25.47
N ARG A 444 -83.93 115.27 -26.66
CA ARG A 444 -84.73 115.77 -27.79
C ARG A 444 -86.16 115.22 -27.92
N PHE A 445 -86.63 114.33 -27.03
CA PHE A 445 -87.94 113.67 -27.18
C PHE A 445 -88.61 113.32 -25.83
N GLY A 446 -88.96 114.33 -25.04
CA GLY A 446 -89.79 114.14 -23.85
C GLY A 446 -90.27 115.46 -23.25
N GLU A 447 -91.19 116.16 -23.93
CA GLU A 447 -92.30 116.99 -23.40
C GLU A 447 -92.72 118.05 -24.44
N GLU A 448 -94.03 118.13 -24.73
CA GLU A 448 -94.65 119.24 -25.46
C GLU A 448 -95.85 119.77 -24.63
N LYS A 449 -95.72 121.02 -24.12
CA LYS A 449 -96.72 122.07 -23.75
C LYS A 449 -97.26 122.28 -22.31
N GLU A 450 -97.43 123.60 -22.02
CA GLU A 450 -97.84 124.38 -20.82
C GLU A 450 -96.69 124.58 -19.79
N ASP A 451 -96.06 125.74 -19.61
CA ASP A 451 -96.33 127.17 -19.89
C ASP A 451 -95.02 127.89 -20.30
#